data_AF-A0A954PQJ7-F1
#
_entry.id   AF-A0A954PQJ7-F1
#
_cell.length_a   1.000
_cell.length_b   1.000
_cell.length_c   1.000
_cell.angle_alpha   90.00
_cell.angle_beta   90.00
_cell.angle_gamma   90.00
#
_symmetry.space_group_name_H-M   'P 1'
#
loop_
_entity.id
_entity.type
_entity.pdbx_description
1 polymer ?
#
loop_
_entity_poly.entity_id
_entity_poly.type
_entity_poly.pdbx_seq_one_letter_code
_entity_poly.pdbx_strand_id
1 'polypeptide(L)' 'MKFRFPILIIDEDFRSENTSGLGIRALAQAIEGEGAEVVGATSYGDLSQFAQQQSRA' A
#
# COMPACT_ATOMS: atom_id res chain seq x y z
N MET A 1 0.16 19.49 8.25
CA MET A 1 -0.18 18.04 8.37
C MET A 1 1.09 17.29 8.71
N LYS A 2 1.06 16.26 9.58
CA LYS A 2 2.27 15.43 9.79
C LYS A 2 2.44 14.54 8.57
N PHE A 3 3.52 14.73 7.81
CA PHE A 3 3.90 13.84 6.73
C PHE A 3 4.30 12.49 7.34
N ARG A 4 3.46 11.48 7.16
CA ARG A 4 3.82 10.09 7.50
C ARG A 4 4.49 9.53 6.26
N PHE A 5 5.59 8.81 6.44
CA PHE A 5 6.24 8.07 5.36
C PHE A 5 5.58 6.69 5.29
N PRO A 6 4.60 6.46 4.40
CA PRO A 6 3.94 5.17 4.31
C PRO A 6 4.88 4.13 3.67
N ILE A 7 4.67 2.87 4.04
CA ILE A 7 5.21 1.73 3.30
C ILE A 7 4.25 1.43 2.15
N LEU A 8 4.77 1.46 0.93
CA LEU A 8 4.00 1.11 -0.25
C LEU A 8 4.20 -0.34 -0.64
N ILE A 9 3.11 -1.05 -0.85
CA ILE A 9 3.10 -2.42 -1.38
C ILE A 9 2.48 -2.39 -2.76
N ILE A 10 3.22 -2.85 -3.77
CA ILE A 10 2.74 -2.99 -5.15
C ILE A 10 2.64 -4.48 -5.45
N ASP A 11 1.42 -4.96 -5.65
CA ASP A 11 1.14 -6.36 -5.92
C ASP A 11 -0.14 -6.47 -6.75
N GLU A 12 -0.08 -7.17 -7.89
CA GLU A 12 -1.21 -7.32 -8.82
C GLU A 12 -2.44 -7.99 -8.18
N ASP A 13 -2.22 -8.81 -7.16
CA ASP A 13 -3.24 -9.53 -6.41
C ASP A 13 -3.62 -8.82 -5.11
N PHE A 14 -3.10 -7.62 -4.81
CA PHE A 14 -3.34 -6.94 -3.53
C PHE A 14 -4.84 -6.83 -3.17
N ARG A 15 -5.70 -6.65 -4.17
CA ARG A 15 -7.17 -6.57 -4.04
C ARG A 15 -7.90 -7.88 -4.34
N SER A 16 -7.18 -8.92 -4.74
CA SER A 16 -7.72 -10.24 -5.11
C SER A 16 -8.02 -11.10 -3.89
N GLU A 17 -9.09 -11.89 -3.93
CA GLU A 17 -9.43 -12.84 -2.86
C GLU A 17 -8.71 -14.21 -3.00
N ASN A 18 -7.70 -14.29 -3.87
CA ASN A 18 -6.87 -15.49 -4.02
C ASN A 18 -5.81 -15.61 -2.90
N THR A 19 -5.14 -16.77 -2.85
CA THR A 19 -4.10 -17.06 -1.83
C THR A 19 -2.96 -16.04 -1.86
N SER A 20 -2.57 -15.59 -3.07
CA SER A 20 -1.52 -14.58 -3.26
C SER A 20 -1.91 -13.25 -2.59
N GLY A 21 -3.10 -12.75 -2.91
CA GLY A 21 -3.69 -11.54 -2.34
C GLY A 21 -3.90 -11.62 -0.82
N LEU A 22 -4.27 -12.80 -0.30
CA LEU A 22 -4.37 -13.01 1.14
C LEU A 22 -3.00 -12.92 1.84
N GLY A 23 -1.95 -13.51 1.26
CA GLY A 23 -0.60 -13.47 1.81
C GLY A 23 -0.05 -12.05 1.89
N ILE A 24 -0.21 -11.26 0.83
CA ILE A 24 0.29 -9.88 0.81
C ILE A 24 -0.50 -8.96 1.77
N ARG A 25 -1.80 -9.17 1.93
CA ARG A 25 -2.61 -8.43 2.92
C ARG A 25 -2.25 -8.81 4.36
N ALA A 26 -1.92 -10.07 4.62
CA ALA A 26 -1.44 -10.48 5.94
C ALA A 26 -0.12 -9.78 6.29
N LEU A 27 0.80 -9.64 5.33
CA LEU A 27 2.02 -8.86 5.51
C LEU A 27 1.71 -7.37 5.77
N ALA A 28 0.81 -6.77 4.99
CA ALA A 28 0.39 -5.39 5.19
C ALA A 28 -0.14 -5.15 6.61
N GLN A 29 -1.03 -6.03 7.10
CA GLN A 29 -1.57 -5.96 8.45
C GLN A 29 -0.51 -6.12 9.54
N ALA A 30 0.48 -7.00 9.35
CA ALA A 30 1.59 -7.16 10.28
C ALA A 30 2.43 -5.87 10.39
N ILE A 31 2.71 -5.23 9.25
CA ILE A 31 3.43 -3.95 9.20
C ILE A 31 2.63 -2.82 9.87
N GLU A 32 1.31 -2.76 9.64
CA GLU A 32 0.43 -1.81 10.32
C GLU A 32 0.42 -2.01 11.84
N GLY A 33 0.50 -3.27 12.29
CA GLY A 33 0.63 -3.63 13.70
C GLY A 33 1.87 -3.05 14.40
N GLU A 34 2.93 -2.77 13.63
CA GLU A 34 4.17 -2.12 14.10
C GLU A 34 4.08 -0.58 14.08
N GLY A 35 2.89 -0.01 13.79
CA GLY A 35 2.63 1.43 13.83
C GLY A 35 3.01 2.20 12.56
N ALA A 36 3.43 1.49 11.52
CA ALA A 36 3.62 2.05 10.18
C ALA A 36 2.28 2.19 9.44
N GLU A 37 2.20 3.14 8.52
CA GLU A 37 1.08 3.25 7.58
C GLU A 37 1.41 2.43 6.34
N VAL A 38 0.47 1.61 5.86
CA VAL A 38 0.64 0.81 4.65
C VAL A 38 -0.35 1.25 3.59
N VAL A 39 0.13 1.43 2.37
CA VAL A 39 -0.69 1.74 1.20
C VAL A 39 -0.51 0.64 0.17
N GLY A 40 -1.61 -0.02 -0.19
CA GLY A 40 -1.63 -1.05 -1.21
C GLY A 40 -1.98 -0.50 -2.60
N ALA A 41 -1.18 -0.89 -3.59
CA ALA A 41 -1.35 -0.58 -5.00
C ALA A 41 -1.35 -1.87 -5.83
N THR A 42 -2.11 -1.87 -6.92
CA THR A 42 -2.16 -3.02 -7.86
C THR A 42 -1.18 -2.87 -9.02
N SER A 43 -0.63 -1.67 -9.21
CA SER A 43 0.30 -1.38 -10.30
C SER A 43 1.18 -0.17 -9.98
N TYR A 44 2.26 -0.02 -10.74
CA TYR A 44 3.09 1.20 -10.73
C TYR A 44 2.33 2.46 -11.19
N GLY A 45 1.27 2.29 -11.98
CA GLY A 45 0.38 3.38 -12.38
C GLY A 45 -0.33 3.98 -11.18
N ASP A 46 -0.84 3.13 -10.28
CA ASP A 46 -1.52 3.55 -9.05
C ASP A 46 -0.56 4.31 -8.12
N LEU A 47 0.69 3.84 -7.99
CA LEU A 47 1.73 4.54 -7.22
C LEU A 47 2.01 5.94 -7.78
N SER A 48 2.17 6.05 -9.09
CA SER A 48 2.46 7.35 -9.73
C SER A 48 1.34 8.37 -9.47
N GLN A 49 0.07 7.93 -9.51
CA GLN A 49 -1.07 8.77 -9.17
C GLN A 49 -1.10 9.14 -7.69
N PHE A 50 -0.84 8.18 -6.79
CA PHE A 50 -0.76 8.43 -5.35
C PHE A 50 0.31 9.48 -5.02
N ALA A 51 1.52 9.35 -5.58
CA ALA A 51 2.59 10.32 -5.38
C ALA A 51 2.23 11.72 -5.90
N GLN A 52 1.58 11.82 -7.07
CA GLN A 52 1.11 13.09 -7.61
C GLN A 52 0.03 13.75 -6.74
N GLN A 53 -0.89 12.97 -6.17
CA GLN A 53 -1.92 13.49 -5.26
C GLN A 53 -1.29 14.02 -3.97
N GLN A 54 -0.33 13.29 -3.38
CA GLN A 54 0.38 13.72 -2.18
C GLN A 54 1.26 14.95 -2.41
N SER A 55 1.85 15.10 -3.61
CA SER A 55 2.64 16.29 -3.96
C SER A 55 1.81 17.58 -4.06
N ARG A 56 0.49 17.48 -4.18
CA ARG A 56 -0.42 18.63 -4.31
C ARG A 56 -1.07 19.05 -2.98
N ALA A 57 -0.80 18.32 -1.89
CA ALA A 57 -1.36 18.55 -0.56
C ALA A 57 -0.46 19.43 0.32
#